data_AF-A0A822YPT8-F1
#
_entry.id   AF-A0A822YPT8-F1
#
_cell.length_a   1.000
_cell.length_b   1.000
_cell.length_c   1.000
_cell.angle_alpha   90.00
_cell.angle_beta   90.00
_cell.angle_gamma   90.00
#
_symmetry.space_group_name_H-M   'P 1'
#
loop_
_entity.id
_entity.type
_entity.pdbx_description
1 polymer ?
#
loop_
_entity_poly.entity_id
_entity_poly.type
_entity_poly.pdbx_seq_one_letter_code
_entity_poly.pdbx_strand_id
1 'polypeptide(L)'
;MSTSLSWVYWIFPNSNVAQQLGSGLNGLGLGAIGLDWSTVSSYLGSPLASPWFATANVAAGFFIIMYILTPIFYWLNVFKAKTFPIFSDGLFTSSGHTYNISSIIDSNFHLDINAYEKNGPLYLSTFFAMTYGVGFAALTATVVHVLLFHCREIWQQSKSAFQEKKMDIHTRLMSRYNQVPEWWFVCLLAANVAATIFACEYYNDQLQLPWWGVLLACGLAIFFTLPIGVITATTNQTPGLNIITEYIIGYLYPGRPVANICFKVYGYINFKLGHYMKIPPRTMFMAQVVGTLIAGLVYLGTAWWLMATIPDICDTSLLPPNSPWTCPSDHVFYDASVIWGLIGPRRIFGELGTYKAINWFFLAGAISPLLVWFAHKVFPQHKWIGLINMPVLIGATSSMPPATAVNYSSWIIVGFLSGFLVYRYRQQWWQRHNYVLSGALDAGLAFMGVLLYLCLGLEGISLSWWGSDLDGCPLASCPTAKGVLVEGCPIF
;
A
#
# COMPACT_ATOMS: atom_id res chain seq x y z
N MET A 1 -10.89 -18.13 9.35
CA MET A 1 -9.71 -17.52 10.00
C MET A 1 -10.26 -16.41 10.89
N SER A 2 -9.84 -16.27 12.14
CA SER A 2 -10.32 -15.19 13.03
C SER A 2 -9.63 -13.86 12.70
N THR A 3 -10.01 -13.28 11.56
CA THR A 3 -9.40 -12.09 10.96
C THR A 3 -9.73 -10.80 11.70
N SER A 4 -10.94 -10.68 12.28
CA SER A 4 -11.30 -9.52 13.11
C SER A 4 -12.22 -9.91 14.27
N LEU A 5 -11.84 -9.49 15.48
CA LEU A 5 -12.68 -9.56 16.67
C LEU A 5 -13.12 -8.16 17.08
N SER A 6 -14.33 -7.77 16.65
CA SER A 6 -14.93 -6.48 16.95
C SER A 6 -15.73 -6.51 18.26
N TRP A 7 -15.03 -6.45 19.39
CA TRP A 7 -15.60 -6.38 20.75
C TRP A 7 -16.65 -5.26 20.96
N VAL A 8 -16.52 -4.09 20.32
CA VAL A 8 -17.48 -2.97 20.44
C VAL A 8 -18.86 -3.38 19.93
N TYR A 9 -18.93 -4.21 18.88
CA TYR A 9 -20.18 -4.71 18.34
C TYR A 9 -20.91 -5.64 19.33
N TRP A 10 -20.17 -6.48 20.06
CA TRP A 10 -20.78 -7.35 21.08
C TRP A 10 -21.44 -6.56 22.21
N ILE A 11 -20.92 -5.37 22.52
CA ILE A 11 -21.48 -4.50 23.56
C ILE A 11 -22.67 -3.69 23.01
N PHE A 12 -22.57 -3.19 21.77
CA PHE A 12 -23.59 -2.32 21.16
C PHE A 12 -24.02 -2.81 19.76
N PRO A 13 -24.77 -3.93 19.66
CA PRO A 13 -25.10 -4.53 18.38
C PRO A 13 -26.06 -3.69 17.53
N ASN A 14 -26.90 -2.85 18.13
CA ASN A 14 -27.95 -2.11 17.40
C ASN A 14 -27.55 -0.67 17.01
N SER A 15 -26.35 -0.21 17.38
CA SER A 15 -25.93 1.17 17.11
C SER A 15 -25.06 1.26 15.86
N ASN A 16 -25.54 1.96 14.83
CA ASN A 16 -24.77 2.20 13.59
C ASN A 16 -23.42 2.87 13.90
N VAL A 17 -23.42 3.92 14.74
CA VAL A 17 -22.19 4.62 15.12
C VAL A 17 -21.21 3.68 15.85
N ALA A 18 -21.71 2.82 16.75
CA ALA A 18 -20.83 1.89 17.46
C ALA A 18 -20.22 0.85 16.51
N GLN A 19 -20.97 0.37 15.52
CA GLN A 19 -20.44 -0.54 14.49
C GLN A 19 -19.43 0.14 13.57
N GLN A 20 -19.69 1.37 13.11
CA GLN A 20 -18.74 2.15 12.30
C GLN A 20 -17.43 2.42 13.04
N LEU A 21 -17.52 2.70 14.34
CA LEU A 21 -16.35 2.92 15.19
C LEU A 21 -15.60 1.61 15.50
N GLY A 22 -16.33 0.53 15.74
CA GLY A 22 -15.80 -0.73 16.25
C GLY A 22 -15.33 -1.73 15.20
N SER A 23 -15.95 -1.74 14.02
CA SER A 23 -15.67 -2.70 12.95
C SER A 23 -14.22 -2.61 12.47
N GLY A 24 -13.51 -3.73 12.52
CA GLY A 24 -12.11 -3.83 12.11
C GLY A 24 -11.91 -3.89 10.60
N LEU A 25 -12.91 -4.39 9.85
CA LEU A 25 -12.84 -4.54 8.39
C LEU A 25 -13.47 -3.36 7.65
N ASN A 26 -14.64 -2.91 8.09
CA ASN A 26 -15.47 -1.92 7.39
C ASN A 26 -15.60 -0.60 8.16
N GLY A 27 -14.84 -0.41 9.23
CA GLY A 27 -14.92 0.75 10.11
C GLY A 27 -13.56 1.24 10.59
N LEU A 28 -13.56 2.02 11.67
CA LEU A 28 -12.34 2.59 12.25
C LEU A 28 -11.54 1.58 13.10
N GLY A 29 -12.13 0.43 13.43
CA GLY A 29 -11.46 -0.66 14.15
C GLY A 29 -11.08 -0.38 15.60
N LEU A 30 -11.84 0.46 16.32
CA LEU A 30 -11.56 0.76 17.72
C LEU A 30 -11.55 -0.52 18.57
N GLY A 31 -10.34 -0.97 18.90
CA GLY A 31 -10.01 -2.19 19.62
C GLY A 31 -10.39 -3.51 18.92
N ALA A 32 -10.59 -3.47 17.60
CA ALA A 32 -10.61 -4.69 16.80
C ALA A 32 -9.21 -5.31 16.82
N ILE A 33 -9.13 -6.63 17.03
CA ILE A 33 -7.88 -7.39 17.07
C ILE A 33 -8.02 -8.63 16.19
N GLY A 34 -7.04 -8.85 15.32
CA GLY A 34 -6.86 -10.06 14.54
C GLY A 34 -5.90 -10.99 15.26
N LEU A 35 -6.25 -12.29 15.33
CA LEU A 35 -5.45 -13.28 16.05
C LEU A 35 -4.56 -14.13 15.14
N ASP A 36 -4.75 -14.03 13.83
CA ASP A 36 -4.00 -14.79 12.84
C ASP A 36 -2.78 -14.02 12.30
N TRP A 37 -1.70 -14.75 12.02
CA TRP A 37 -0.47 -14.14 11.50
C TRP A 37 -0.67 -13.50 10.14
N SER A 38 -1.59 -14.01 9.30
CA SER A 38 -1.96 -13.40 8.01
C SER A 38 -2.50 -11.99 8.18
N THR A 39 -3.41 -11.75 9.13
CA THR A 39 -3.90 -10.39 9.43
C THR A 39 -2.78 -9.48 9.90
N VAL A 40 -1.84 -9.98 10.69
CA VAL A 40 -0.72 -9.20 11.23
C VAL A 40 0.30 -8.83 10.14
N SER A 41 0.73 -9.77 9.29
CA SER A 41 1.89 -9.58 8.41
C SER A 41 1.57 -9.21 6.96
N SER A 42 0.32 -9.40 6.51
CA SER A 42 -0.09 -9.30 5.08
C SER A 42 0.27 -7.97 4.39
N TYR A 43 0.15 -6.83 5.07
CA TYR A 43 0.26 -5.52 4.40
C TYR A 43 1.48 -4.68 4.80
N LEU A 44 1.91 -4.76 6.07
CA LEU A 44 3.07 -4.00 6.60
C LEU A 44 4.32 -4.88 6.75
N GLY A 45 4.26 -6.13 6.29
CA GLY A 45 5.27 -7.13 6.57
C GLY A 45 5.34 -7.49 8.05
N SER A 46 6.41 -8.18 8.45
CA SER A 46 6.54 -8.61 9.85
C SER A 46 6.81 -7.44 10.80
N PRO A 47 5.97 -7.23 11.83
CA PRO A 47 6.22 -6.22 12.86
C PRO A 47 7.46 -6.54 13.71
N LEU A 48 7.85 -7.82 13.77
CA LEU A 48 9.00 -8.28 14.54
C LEU A 48 10.33 -7.81 13.92
N ALA A 49 10.38 -7.65 12.60
CA ALA A 49 11.57 -7.21 11.89
C ALA A 49 11.76 -5.68 11.94
N SER A 50 10.69 -4.92 12.16
CA SER A 50 10.73 -3.46 12.16
C SER A 50 11.21 -2.90 13.50
N PRO A 51 12.06 -1.85 13.51
CA PRO A 51 12.54 -1.26 14.74
C PRO A 51 11.40 -0.52 15.48
N TRP A 52 11.43 -0.55 16.82
CA TRP A 52 10.35 0.01 17.65
C TRP A 52 10.03 1.48 17.34
N PHE A 53 11.03 2.32 17.06
CA PHE A 53 10.78 3.72 16.73
C PHE A 53 9.96 3.86 15.43
N ALA A 54 10.18 3.01 14.43
CA ALA A 54 9.42 3.02 13.18
C ALA A 54 7.99 2.56 13.44
N THR A 55 7.80 1.49 14.21
CA THR A 55 6.47 1.03 14.67
C THR A 55 5.71 2.13 15.41
N ALA A 56 6.39 2.88 16.29
CA ALA A 56 5.77 3.99 17.00
C ALA A 56 5.37 5.16 16.08
N ASN A 57 6.16 5.47 15.06
CA ASN A 57 5.80 6.48 14.04
C ASN A 57 4.58 6.03 13.23
N VAL A 58 4.54 4.78 12.77
CA VAL A 58 3.38 4.20 12.07
C VAL A 58 2.14 4.22 12.96
N ALA A 59 2.28 3.86 14.25
CA ALA A 59 1.17 3.87 15.20
C ALA A 59 0.60 5.28 15.44
N ALA A 60 1.48 6.27 15.59
CA ALA A 60 1.07 7.68 15.72
C ALA A 60 0.37 8.17 14.43
N GLY A 61 0.93 7.84 13.27
CA GLY A 61 0.35 8.14 11.97
C GLY A 61 -1.04 7.55 11.78
N PHE A 62 -1.18 6.25 12.01
CA PHE A 62 -2.44 5.54 11.99
C PHE A 62 -3.47 6.18 12.93
N PHE A 63 -3.08 6.51 14.16
CA PHE A 63 -3.98 7.14 15.12
C PHE A 63 -4.48 8.51 14.63
N ILE A 64 -3.57 9.35 14.09
CA ILE A 64 -3.93 10.67 13.55
C ILE A 64 -4.87 10.53 12.35
N ILE A 65 -4.59 9.62 11.42
CA ILE A 65 -5.35 9.52 10.18
C ILE A 65 -6.71 8.85 10.42
N MET A 66 -6.72 7.72 11.14
CA MET A 66 -7.92 6.91 11.37
C MET A 66 -8.84 7.52 12.44
N TYR A 67 -8.31 8.02 13.55
CA TYR A 67 -9.14 8.44 14.69
C TYR A 67 -9.29 9.95 14.86
N ILE A 68 -8.50 10.76 14.15
CA ILE A 68 -8.64 12.22 14.20
C ILE A 68 -9.13 12.74 12.84
N LEU A 69 -8.35 12.53 11.79
CA LEU A 69 -8.56 13.19 10.52
C LEU A 69 -9.78 12.63 9.78
N THR A 70 -9.93 11.31 9.67
CA THR A 70 -11.09 10.67 9.00
C THR A 70 -12.41 11.04 9.69
N PRO A 71 -12.54 10.89 11.02
CA PRO A 71 -13.63 11.44 11.82
C PRO A 71 -13.99 12.90 11.52
N ILE A 72 -13.03 13.80 11.62
CA ILE A 72 -13.28 15.24 11.45
C ILE A 72 -13.89 15.51 10.07
N PHE A 73 -13.32 14.93 9.01
CA PHE A 73 -13.83 15.13 7.66
C PHE A 73 -15.21 14.49 7.44
N TYR A 74 -15.45 13.32 8.03
CA TYR A 74 -16.73 12.61 7.90
C TYR A 74 -17.86 13.35 8.61
N TRP A 75 -17.67 13.73 9.89
CA TRP A 75 -18.70 14.38 10.68
C TRP A 75 -18.96 15.84 10.26
N LEU A 76 -17.95 16.55 9.76
CA LEU A 76 -18.10 17.87 9.13
C LEU A 76 -18.71 17.79 7.72
N ASN A 77 -18.98 16.59 7.21
CA ASN A 77 -19.58 16.34 5.89
C ASN A 77 -18.79 16.97 4.73
N VAL A 78 -17.46 16.99 4.83
CA VAL A 78 -16.59 17.50 3.76
C VAL A 78 -16.75 16.58 2.54
N PHE A 79 -16.90 17.15 1.35
CA PHE A 79 -17.16 16.41 0.10
C PHE A 79 -18.42 15.50 0.11
N LYS A 80 -19.45 15.84 0.90
CA LYS A 80 -20.65 15.00 1.09
C LYS A 80 -20.33 13.62 1.70
N ALA A 81 -19.29 13.56 2.53
CA ALA A 81 -18.80 12.35 3.19
C ALA A 81 -19.88 11.41 3.75
N LYS A 82 -20.94 11.95 4.38
CA LYS A 82 -21.98 11.14 5.04
C LYS A 82 -22.84 10.32 4.09
N THR A 83 -22.83 10.66 2.80
CA THR A 83 -23.54 9.92 1.73
C THR A 83 -22.91 8.57 1.45
N PHE A 84 -21.66 8.36 1.89
CA PHE A 84 -20.87 7.16 1.63
C PHE A 84 -20.51 6.46 2.94
N PRO A 85 -20.10 5.17 2.89
CA PRO A 85 -19.52 4.51 4.04
C PRO A 85 -18.26 5.26 4.54
N ILE A 86 -18.01 5.25 5.85
CA ILE A 86 -16.84 5.92 6.44
C ILE A 86 -15.52 5.31 5.92
N PHE A 87 -15.50 3.98 5.78
CA PHE A 87 -14.40 3.18 5.27
C PHE A 87 -14.92 2.26 4.16
N SER A 88 -14.42 2.46 2.94
CA SER A 88 -14.70 1.60 1.78
C SER A 88 -13.67 1.89 0.69
N ASP A 89 -13.29 0.86 -0.04
CA ASP A 89 -12.47 0.95 -1.24
C ASP A 89 -13.26 1.22 -2.52
N GLY A 90 -14.59 1.10 -2.48
CA GLY A 90 -15.46 1.27 -3.65
C GLY A 90 -15.65 2.72 -4.10
N LEU A 91 -16.19 2.84 -5.31
CA LEU A 91 -16.48 4.10 -5.99
C LEU A 91 -18.00 4.37 -6.02
N PHE A 92 -18.41 5.63 -5.79
CA PHE A 92 -19.81 5.99 -5.57
C PHE A 92 -20.31 7.11 -6.49
N THR A 93 -21.62 7.09 -6.72
CA THR A 93 -22.40 8.17 -7.36
C THR A 93 -22.80 9.22 -6.33
N SER A 94 -23.28 10.40 -6.75
CA SER A 94 -23.72 11.44 -5.81
C SER A 94 -24.84 11.05 -4.85
N SER A 95 -25.58 9.98 -5.17
CA SER A 95 -26.68 9.44 -4.35
C SER A 95 -26.24 8.35 -3.37
N GLY A 96 -24.97 7.93 -3.38
CA GLY A 96 -24.45 6.90 -2.47
C GLY A 96 -24.51 5.46 -3.03
N HIS A 97 -25.00 5.26 -4.25
CA HIS A 97 -24.95 3.97 -4.94
C HIS A 97 -23.58 3.73 -5.56
N THR A 98 -23.20 2.46 -5.76
CA THR A 98 -21.98 2.06 -6.45
C THR A 98 -21.94 2.64 -7.86
N TYR A 99 -20.78 3.14 -8.28
CA TYR A 99 -20.61 3.79 -9.57
C TYR A 99 -20.45 2.74 -10.67
N ASN A 100 -21.33 2.76 -11.67
CA ASN A 100 -21.23 1.81 -12.78
C ASN A 100 -20.16 2.25 -13.79
N ILE A 101 -18.94 1.74 -13.62
CA ILE A 101 -17.77 2.08 -14.42
C ILE A 101 -17.94 1.64 -15.89
N SER A 102 -18.61 0.50 -16.15
CA SER A 102 -18.83 0.02 -17.52
C SER A 102 -19.67 0.98 -18.37
N SER A 103 -20.48 1.84 -17.73
CA SER A 103 -21.33 2.79 -18.44
C SER A 103 -20.61 4.04 -18.96
N ILE A 104 -19.37 4.29 -18.52
CA ILE A 104 -18.55 5.45 -18.92
C ILE A 104 -17.35 5.07 -19.80
N ILE A 105 -17.26 3.80 -20.18
CA ILE A 105 -16.17 3.26 -21.00
C ILE A 105 -16.70 2.92 -22.39
N ASP A 106 -16.03 3.43 -23.43
CA ASP A 106 -16.26 3.03 -24.82
C ASP A 106 -15.57 1.69 -25.13
N SER A 107 -15.98 1.06 -26.23
CA SER A 107 -15.43 -0.16 -26.84
C SER A 107 -13.89 -0.23 -26.93
N ASN A 108 -13.22 0.92 -27.01
CA ASN A 108 -11.75 1.04 -27.04
C ASN A 108 -11.10 1.29 -25.67
N PHE A 109 -11.82 1.03 -24.57
CA PHE A 109 -11.38 1.32 -23.19
C PHE A 109 -11.04 2.81 -22.94
N HIS A 110 -11.66 3.71 -23.69
CA HIS A 110 -11.54 5.15 -23.50
C HIS A 110 -12.72 5.70 -22.69
N LEU A 111 -12.49 6.85 -22.04
CA LEU A 111 -13.56 7.56 -21.33
C LEU A 111 -14.55 8.18 -22.34
N ASP A 112 -15.82 7.79 -22.25
CA ASP A 112 -16.91 8.50 -22.90
C ASP A 112 -17.32 9.72 -22.06
N ILE A 113 -16.98 10.91 -22.55
CA ILE A 113 -17.22 12.17 -21.86
C ILE A 113 -18.73 12.46 -21.76
N ASN A 114 -19.53 12.12 -22.79
CA ASN A 114 -20.96 12.40 -22.79
C ASN A 114 -21.69 11.52 -21.77
N ALA A 115 -21.30 10.23 -21.71
CA ALA A 115 -21.82 9.31 -20.71
C ALA A 115 -21.41 9.72 -19.28
N TYR A 116 -20.16 10.17 -19.11
CA TYR A 116 -19.67 10.68 -17.83
C TYR A 116 -20.42 11.93 -17.36
N GLU A 117 -20.67 12.90 -18.24
CA GLU A 117 -21.44 14.11 -17.91
C GLU A 117 -22.88 13.78 -17.52
N LYS A 118 -23.49 12.76 -18.15
CA LYS A 118 -24.83 12.28 -17.80
C LYS A 118 -24.89 11.56 -16.46
N ASN A 119 -23.90 10.72 -16.17
CA ASN A 119 -23.82 9.94 -14.92
C ASN A 119 -23.35 10.79 -13.73
N GLY A 120 -22.66 11.89 -13.99
CA GLY A 120 -22.16 12.81 -12.98
C GLY A 120 -20.80 12.40 -12.40
N PRO A 121 -20.24 13.24 -11.51
CA PRO A 121 -18.91 13.06 -10.97
C PRO A 121 -18.84 11.85 -10.04
N LEU A 122 -17.65 11.26 -10.01
CA LEU A 122 -17.31 10.13 -9.15
C LEU A 122 -16.97 10.62 -7.73
N TYR A 123 -17.49 9.91 -6.74
CA TYR A 123 -17.23 10.15 -5.33
C TYR A 123 -16.49 8.98 -4.69
N LEU A 124 -15.59 9.30 -3.78
CA LEU A 124 -14.80 8.39 -2.96
C LEU A 124 -15.31 8.40 -1.53
N SER A 125 -15.11 7.28 -0.81
CA SER A 125 -15.29 7.25 0.63
C SER A 125 -14.37 8.27 1.31
N THR A 126 -14.75 8.70 2.52
CA THR A 126 -13.98 9.74 3.23
C THR A 126 -12.57 9.25 3.53
N PHE A 127 -12.46 8.02 4.05
CA PHE A 127 -11.16 7.43 4.32
C PHE A 127 -10.30 7.33 3.06
N PHE A 128 -10.86 6.85 1.94
CA PHE A 128 -10.09 6.66 0.70
C PHE A 128 -9.62 7.99 0.09
N ALA A 129 -10.45 9.04 0.16
CA ALA A 129 -10.03 10.39 -0.24
C ALA A 129 -8.87 10.90 0.65
N MET A 130 -8.94 10.67 1.95
CA MET A 130 -7.90 11.09 2.88
C MET A 130 -6.59 10.32 2.70
N THR A 131 -6.63 9.02 2.41
CA THR A 131 -5.42 8.24 2.17
C THR A 131 -4.68 8.68 0.91
N TYR A 132 -5.37 9.10 -0.14
CA TYR A 132 -4.72 9.75 -1.29
C TYR A 132 -4.05 11.07 -0.91
N GLY A 133 -4.73 11.93 -0.14
CA GLY A 133 -4.14 13.17 0.36
C GLY A 133 -2.89 12.93 1.19
N VAL A 134 -2.99 12.02 2.16
CA VAL A 134 -1.87 11.61 2.99
C VAL A 134 -0.73 11.00 2.15
N GLY A 135 -1.04 10.24 1.11
CA GLY A 135 -0.07 9.72 0.15
C GLY A 135 0.71 10.83 -0.56
N PHE A 136 0.03 11.88 -1.02
CA PHE A 136 0.67 13.07 -1.56
C PHE A 136 1.61 13.77 -0.57
N ALA A 137 1.16 13.89 0.68
CA ALA A 137 1.98 14.47 1.75
C ALA A 137 3.21 13.60 2.07
N ALA A 138 3.07 12.27 2.09
CA ALA A 138 4.15 11.35 2.38
C ALA A 138 5.26 11.39 1.32
N LEU A 139 4.89 11.59 0.05
CA LEU A 139 5.82 11.72 -1.07
C LEU A 139 6.70 12.97 -0.96
N THR A 140 6.10 14.15 -0.75
CA THR A 140 6.88 15.39 -0.57
C THR A 140 7.64 15.38 0.75
N ALA A 141 7.06 14.81 1.81
CA ALA A 141 7.75 14.61 3.07
C ALA A 141 9.00 13.74 2.89
N THR A 142 8.93 12.66 2.11
CA THR A 142 10.08 11.78 1.81
C THR A 142 11.25 12.57 1.23
N VAL A 143 10.99 13.36 0.18
CA VAL A 143 12.02 14.16 -0.48
C VAL A 143 12.63 15.18 0.48
N VAL A 144 11.79 15.97 1.16
CA VAL A 144 12.26 17.02 2.07
C VAL A 144 12.97 16.45 3.28
N HIS A 145 12.49 15.34 3.86
CA HIS A 145 13.11 14.70 5.01
C HIS A 145 14.51 14.18 4.68
N VAL A 146 14.69 13.50 3.55
CA VAL A 146 16.02 13.00 3.13
C VAL A 146 16.96 14.16 2.84
N LEU A 147 16.49 15.23 2.21
CA LEU A 147 17.28 16.44 1.96
C LEU A 147 17.71 17.14 3.26
N LEU A 148 16.87 17.20 4.28
CA LEU A 148 17.18 17.91 5.54
C LEU A 148 18.05 17.09 6.49
N PHE A 149 17.72 15.81 6.68
CA PHE A 149 18.35 14.97 7.70
C PHE A 149 19.56 14.19 7.17
N HIS A 150 19.53 13.75 5.91
CA HIS A 150 20.54 12.83 5.37
C HIS A 150 21.42 13.43 4.28
N CYS A 151 21.13 14.62 3.72
CA CYS A 151 21.92 15.18 2.62
C CYS A 151 23.41 15.31 2.93
N ARG A 152 23.78 15.70 4.17
CA ARG A 152 25.19 15.80 4.56
C ARG A 152 25.88 14.43 4.59
N GLU A 153 25.20 13.42 5.11
CA GLU A 153 25.71 12.04 5.17
C GLU A 153 25.83 11.46 3.76
N ILE A 154 24.81 11.64 2.92
CA ILE A 154 24.80 11.22 1.51
C ILE A 154 25.95 11.88 0.77
N TRP A 155 26.17 13.18 0.95
CA TRP A 155 27.29 13.89 0.30
C TRP A 155 28.65 13.37 0.76
N GLN A 156 28.83 13.19 2.08
CA GLN A 156 30.08 12.67 2.64
C GLN A 156 30.36 11.23 2.22
N GLN A 157 29.35 10.36 2.23
CA GLN A 157 29.47 8.97 1.78
C GLN A 157 29.70 8.88 0.27
N SER A 158 29.00 9.67 -0.53
CA SER A 158 29.22 9.74 -1.98
C SER A 158 30.66 10.17 -2.28
N LYS A 159 31.14 11.24 -1.64
CA LYS A 159 32.53 11.69 -1.77
C LYS A 159 33.54 10.64 -1.31
N SER A 160 33.23 9.90 -0.23
CA SER A 160 34.12 8.86 0.32
C SER A 160 34.14 7.60 -0.53
N ALA A 161 33.02 7.25 -1.19
CA ALA A 161 32.93 6.15 -2.14
C ALA A 161 33.82 6.42 -3.38
N PHE A 162 33.83 7.66 -3.88
CA PHE A 162 34.76 8.08 -4.93
C PHE A 162 36.22 8.20 -4.48
N GLN A 163 36.49 8.24 -3.17
CA GLN A 163 37.83 8.43 -2.60
C GLN A 163 38.40 7.17 -1.92
N GLU A 164 37.80 5.99 -2.15
CA GLU A 164 38.25 4.66 -1.68
C GLU A 164 38.74 4.63 -0.21
N LYS A 165 38.01 5.24 0.73
CA LYS A 165 38.43 5.23 2.13
C LYS A 165 37.50 4.45 3.06
N LYS A 166 38.12 3.41 3.65
CA LYS A 166 37.63 2.42 4.63
C LYS A 166 36.69 1.36 4.06
N MET A 167 37.29 0.25 3.65
CA MET A 167 36.60 -1.03 3.49
C MET A 167 36.10 -1.52 4.86
N ASP A 168 34.79 -1.70 4.98
CA ASP A 168 34.18 -2.37 6.13
C ASP A 168 34.65 -3.85 6.20
N ILE A 169 34.61 -4.46 7.38
CA ILE A 169 34.94 -5.88 7.62
C ILE A 169 34.09 -6.78 6.72
N HIS A 170 32.82 -6.44 6.49
CA HIS A 170 31.96 -7.16 5.55
C HIS A 170 32.49 -7.08 4.13
N THR A 171 32.85 -5.89 3.66
CA THR A 171 33.44 -5.68 2.33
C THR A 171 34.79 -6.41 2.18
N ARG A 172 35.60 -6.42 3.24
CA ARG A 172 36.88 -7.17 3.29
C ARG A 172 36.70 -8.68 3.24
N LEU A 173 35.67 -9.21 3.89
CA LEU A 173 35.35 -10.63 3.80
C LEU A 173 34.77 -10.98 2.42
N MET A 174 34.02 -10.06 1.81
CA MET A 174 33.40 -10.24 0.50
C MET A 174 34.37 -10.07 -0.68
N SER A 175 35.51 -9.38 -0.49
CA SER A 175 36.51 -9.19 -1.56
C SER A 175 37.16 -10.48 -2.04
N ARG A 176 36.99 -11.60 -1.31
CA ARG A 176 37.37 -12.94 -1.76
C ARG A 176 36.54 -13.42 -2.95
N TYR A 177 35.30 -12.93 -3.10
CA TYR A 177 34.43 -13.30 -4.19
C TYR A 177 34.57 -12.32 -5.36
N ASN A 178 34.60 -12.87 -6.58
CA ASN A 178 34.57 -12.05 -7.78
C ASN A 178 33.28 -11.24 -7.82
N GLN A 179 33.42 -9.91 -7.91
CA GLN A 179 32.30 -9.01 -8.08
C GLN A 179 31.59 -9.30 -9.42
N VAL A 180 30.30 -8.97 -9.47
CA VAL A 180 29.53 -9.01 -10.72
C VAL A 180 29.96 -7.80 -11.53
N PRO A 181 30.37 -7.97 -12.79
CA PRO A 181 30.66 -6.84 -13.66
C PRO A 181 29.41 -5.95 -13.79
N GLU A 182 29.57 -4.64 -13.64
CA GLU A 182 28.46 -3.70 -13.71
C GLU A 182 27.67 -3.79 -15.03
N TRP A 183 28.36 -4.16 -16.13
CA TRP A 183 27.74 -4.33 -17.44
C TRP A 183 26.65 -5.42 -17.45
N TRP A 184 26.67 -6.42 -16.55
CA TRP A 184 25.59 -7.41 -16.46
C TRP A 184 24.26 -6.74 -16.10
N PHE A 185 24.30 -5.81 -15.14
CA PHE A 185 23.12 -5.06 -14.73
C PHE A 185 22.68 -4.08 -15.82
N VAL A 186 23.62 -3.41 -16.48
CA VAL A 186 23.31 -2.48 -17.59
C VAL A 186 22.71 -3.23 -18.77
N CYS A 187 23.25 -4.38 -19.17
CA CYS A 187 22.71 -5.19 -20.24
C CYS A 187 21.32 -5.73 -19.90
N LEU A 188 21.10 -6.20 -18.66
CA LEU A 188 19.79 -6.66 -18.22
C LEU A 188 18.76 -5.53 -18.21
N LEU A 189 19.14 -4.34 -17.73
CA LEU A 189 18.29 -3.15 -17.74
C LEU A 189 17.95 -2.74 -19.17
N ALA A 190 18.94 -2.64 -20.06
CA ALA A 190 18.75 -2.26 -21.45
C ALA A 190 17.87 -3.28 -22.19
N ALA A 191 18.09 -4.58 -21.98
CA ALA A 191 17.28 -5.64 -22.58
C ALA A 191 15.82 -5.57 -22.11
N ASN A 192 15.58 -5.37 -20.81
CA ASN A 192 14.22 -5.22 -20.27
C ASN A 192 13.54 -3.96 -20.81
N VAL A 193 14.21 -2.80 -20.81
CA VAL A 193 13.65 -1.55 -21.36
C VAL A 193 13.33 -1.71 -22.85
N ALA A 194 14.21 -2.33 -23.63
CA ALA A 194 13.96 -2.60 -25.05
C ALA A 194 12.76 -3.54 -25.26
N ALA A 195 12.67 -4.62 -24.48
CA ALA A 195 11.54 -5.55 -24.54
C ALA A 195 10.21 -4.89 -24.15
N THR A 196 10.23 -4.04 -23.11
CA THR A 196 9.06 -3.25 -22.69
C THR A 196 8.62 -2.26 -23.77
N ILE A 197 9.56 -1.50 -24.36
CA ILE A 197 9.23 -0.57 -25.46
C ILE A 197 8.67 -1.35 -26.66
N PHE A 198 9.27 -2.47 -27.02
CA PHE A 198 8.78 -3.32 -28.11
C PHE A 198 7.35 -3.83 -27.83
N ALA A 199 7.08 -4.33 -26.62
CA ALA A 199 5.75 -4.81 -26.24
C ALA A 199 4.71 -3.68 -26.30
N CYS A 200 5.04 -2.51 -25.75
CA CYS A 200 4.18 -1.33 -25.76
C CYS A 200 3.84 -0.84 -27.18
N GLU A 201 4.82 -0.83 -28.10
CA GLU A 201 4.61 -0.37 -29.47
C GLU A 201 3.91 -1.42 -30.34
N TYR A 202 4.25 -2.70 -30.18
CA TYR A 202 3.66 -3.79 -30.97
C TYR A 202 2.20 -4.07 -30.56
N TYR A 203 1.91 -4.06 -29.25
CA TYR A 203 0.56 -4.24 -28.70
C TYR A 203 -0.09 -2.91 -28.31
N ASN A 204 0.13 -1.85 -29.11
CA ASN A 204 -0.34 -0.50 -28.80
C ASN A 204 -1.88 -0.44 -28.67
N ASP A 205 -2.61 -1.23 -29.45
CA ASP A 205 -4.08 -1.29 -29.38
C ASP A 205 -4.58 -1.76 -28.00
N GLN A 206 -3.78 -2.57 -27.28
CA GLN A 206 -4.11 -3.11 -25.97
C GLN A 206 -3.47 -2.32 -24.83
N LEU A 207 -2.15 -2.08 -24.89
CA LEU A 207 -1.39 -1.46 -23.80
C LEU A 207 -1.50 0.06 -23.78
N GLN A 208 -1.72 0.67 -24.96
CA GLN A 208 -1.96 2.10 -25.14
C GLN A 208 -0.84 3.04 -24.64
N LEU A 209 0.28 2.52 -24.12
CA LEU A 209 1.37 3.32 -23.56
C LEU A 209 2.44 3.56 -24.64
N PRO A 210 2.75 4.83 -24.99
CA PRO A 210 3.81 5.13 -25.97
C PRO A 210 5.22 4.94 -25.39
N TRP A 211 6.22 4.76 -26.26
CA TRP A 211 7.63 4.53 -25.89
C TRP A 211 8.21 5.57 -24.91
N TRP A 212 7.81 6.84 -25.02
CA TRP A 212 8.29 7.91 -24.13
C TRP A 212 7.79 7.73 -22.69
N GLY A 213 6.62 7.12 -22.51
CA GLY A 213 6.05 6.81 -21.20
C GLY A 213 6.93 5.82 -20.44
N VAL A 214 7.47 4.82 -21.13
CA VAL A 214 8.41 3.84 -20.54
C VAL A 214 9.68 4.53 -20.03
N LEU A 215 10.28 5.42 -20.84
CA LEU A 215 11.49 6.15 -20.44
C LEU A 215 11.22 7.11 -19.27
N LEU A 216 10.06 7.78 -19.27
CA LEU A 216 9.66 8.64 -18.17
C LEU A 216 9.47 7.84 -16.86
N ALA A 217 8.86 6.66 -16.93
CA ALA A 217 8.70 5.77 -15.78
C ALA A 217 10.07 5.36 -15.19
N CYS A 218 11.03 4.97 -16.05
CA CYS A 218 12.39 4.67 -15.63
C CYS A 218 13.09 5.87 -14.98
N GLY A 219 12.93 7.07 -15.54
CA GLY A 219 13.50 8.30 -14.98
C GLY A 219 12.97 8.62 -13.58
N LEU A 220 11.65 8.48 -13.39
CA LEU A 220 11.02 8.66 -12.08
C LEU A 220 11.48 7.61 -11.06
N ALA A 221 11.57 6.35 -11.47
CA ALA A 221 12.05 5.27 -10.61
C ALA A 221 13.48 5.56 -10.12
N ILE A 222 14.39 5.96 -11.02
CA ILE A 222 15.78 6.33 -10.66
C ILE A 222 15.81 7.48 -9.67
N PHE A 223 15.01 8.53 -9.90
CA PHE A 223 14.98 9.69 -9.01
C PHE A 223 14.54 9.33 -7.58
N PHE A 224 13.45 8.56 -7.45
CA PHE A 224 12.90 8.19 -6.14
C PHE A 224 13.58 7.00 -5.48
N THR A 225 14.41 6.24 -6.21
CA THR A 225 15.17 5.10 -5.65
C THR A 225 16.02 5.51 -4.45
N LEU A 226 16.72 6.65 -4.52
CA LEU A 226 17.61 7.08 -3.45
C LEU A 226 16.85 7.55 -2.19
N PRO A 227 15.87 8.47 -2.27
CA PRO A 227 15.10 8.87 -1.09
C PRO A 227 14.34 7.71 -0.44
N ILE A 228 13.67 6.87 -1.24
CA ILE A 228 12.92 5.72 -0.72
C ILE A 228 13.89 4.71 -0.10
N GLY A 229 15.02 4.42 -0.78
CA GLY A 229 16.04 3.51 -0.28
C GLY A 229 16.60 3.91 1.09
N VAL A 230 16.84 5.20 1.33
CA VAL A 230 17.30 5.71 2.64
C VAL A 230 16.26 5.48 3.74
N ILE A 231 14.99 5.77 3.46
CA ILE A 231 13.90 5.57 4.43
C ILE A 231 13.70 4.08 4.71
N THR A 232 13.69 3.25 3.68
CA THR A 232 13.54 1.80 3.84
C THR A 232 14.71 1.19 4.58
N ALA A 233 15.94 1.62 4.31
CA ALA A 233 17.12 1.14 5.03
C ALA A 233 17.11 1.52 6.52
N THR A 234 16.52 2.65 6.88
CA THR A 234 16.50 3.13 8.27
C THR A 234 15.29 2.64 9.05
N THR A 235 14.13 2.53 8.41
CA THR A 235 12.85 2.28 9.08
C THR A 235 12.22 0.92 8.76
N ASN A 236 12.76 0.19 7.78
CA ASN A 236 12.16 -1.03 7.23
C ASN A 236 10.76 -0.83 6.63
N GLN A 237 10.36 0.42 6.35
CA GLN A 237 9.10 0.78 5.71
C GLN A 237 9.37 1.36 4.32
N THR A 238 8.53 1.02 3.34
CA THR A 238 8.69 1.45 1.95
C THR A 238 7.58 2.44 1.59
N PRO A 239 7.86 3.75 1.49
CA PRO A 239 6.91 4.69 0.94
C PRO A 239 6.48 4.29 -0.47
N GLY A 240 5.17 4.24 -0.74
CA GLY A 240 4.64 3.84 -2.04
C GLY A 240 4.86 4.90 -3.12
N LEU A 241 5.40 4.48 -4.27
CA LEU A 241 5.60 5.33 -5.47
C LEU A 241 4.35 5.42 -6.37
N ASN A 242 3.35 4.56 -6.13
CA ASN A 242 2.22 4.35 -7.03
C ASN A 242 1.44 5.64 -7.33
N ILE A 243 1.16 6.43 -6.30
CA ILE A 243 0.28 7.59 -6.43
C ILE A 243 0.92 8.68 -7.32
N ILE A 244 2.24 8.91 -7.24
CA ILE A 244 2.89 9.95 -8.04
C ILE A 244 3.02 9.55 -9.50
N THR A 245 3.28 8.26 -9.78
CA THR A 245 3.38 7.78 -11.15
C THR A 245 2.03 7.87 -11.84
N GLU A 246 0.97 7.41 -11.17
CA GLU A 246 -0.41 7.50 -11.63
C GLU A 246 -0.88 8.97 -11.82
N TYR A 247 -0.49 9.87 -10.90
CA TYR A 247 -0.79 11.30 -10.99
C TYR A 247 -0.13 11.97 -12.20
N ILE A 248 1.16 11.74 -12.42
CA ILE A 248 1.92 12.35 -13.53
C ILE A 248 1.37 11.86 -14.87
N ILE A 249 1.29 10.55 -15.08
CA ILE A 249 0.83 10.01 -16.35
C ILE A 249 -0.64 10.34 -16.62
N GLY A 250 -1.49 10.38 -15.58
CA GLY A 250 -2.89 10.79 -15.71
C GLY A 250 -3.06 12.24 -16.19
N TYR A 251 -2.11 13.14 -15.88
CA TYR A 251 -2.12 14.50 -16.43
C TYR A 251 -1.55 14.59 -17.85
N LEU A 252 -0.47 13.85 -18.13
CA LEU A 252 0.17 13.87 -19.44
C LEU A 252 -0.62 13.10 -20.51
N TYR A 253 -1.30 12.03 -20.10
CA TYR A 253 -1.97 11.08 -20.97
C TYR A 253 -3.32 10.60 -20.40
N PRO A 254 -4.30 11.51 -20.25
CA PRO A 254 -5.60 11.21 -19.66
C PRO A 254 -6.48 10.34 -20.57
N GLY A 255 -7.45 9.62 -19.97
CA GLY A 255 -8.50 8.90 -20.70
C GLY A 255 -8.15 7.46 -21.07
N ARG A 256 -6.99 6.96 -20.62
CA ARG A 256 -6.45 5.64 -20.96
C ARG A 256 -6.03 4.90 -19.69
N PRO A 257 -6.91 4.05 -19.11
CA PRO A 257 -6.65 3.37 -17.85
C PRO A 257 -5.52 2.33 -17.97
N VAL A 258 -5.45 1.60 -19.09
CA VAL A 258 -4.43 0.56 -19.29
C VAL A 258 -3.03 1.14 -19.36
N ALA A 259 -2.86 2.26 -20.08
CA ALA A 259 -1.58 2.96 -20.16
C ALA A 259 -1.11 3.42 -18.76
N ASN A 260 -2.03 3.90 -17.92
CA ASN A 260 -1.73 4.32 -16.55
C ASN A 260 -1.25 3.14 -15.68
N ILE A 261 -1.97 2.01 -15.74
CA ILE A 261 -1.59 0.76 -15.06
C ILE A 261 -0.18 0.33 -15.47
N CYS A 262 0.12 0.30 -16.77
CA CYS A 262 1.43 -0.10 -17.26
C CYS A 262 2.53 0.84 -16.74
N PHE A 263 2.30 2.15 -16.78
CA PHE A 263 3.25 3.15 -16.29
C PHE A 263 3.54 2.98 -14.78
N LYS A 264 2.51 2.71 -13.98
CA LYS A 264 2.64 2.42 -12.54
C LYS A 264 3.53 1.21 -12.29
N VAL A 265 3.27 0.10 -12.99
CA VAL A 265 4.04 -1.15 -12.82
C VAL A 265 5.50 -0.96 -13.25
N TYR A 266 5.75 -0.29 -14.38
CA TYR A 266 7.10 -0.01 -14.85
C TYR A 266 7.87 0.99 -13.96
N GLY A 267 7.17 1.86 -13.24
CA GLY A 267 7.79 2.75 -12.24
C GLY A 267 8.32 2.03 -11.00
N TYR A 268 7.93 0.78 -10.76
CA TYR A 268 8.27 0.01 -9.56
C TYR A 268 9.51 -0.88 -9.76
N ILE A 269 10.65 -0.29 -10.13
CA ILE A 269 11.90 -1.03 -10.31
C ILE A 269 12.63 -1.16 -8.97
N ASN A 270 12.72 -2.39 -8.44
CA ASN A 270 13.40 -2.71 -7.18
C ASN A 270 14.78 -3.32 -7.42
N PHE A 271 15.83 -2.67 -6.91
CA PHE A 271 17.19 -3.23 -6.88
C PHE A 271 17.45 -3.89 -5.52
N LYS A 272 17.75 -5.19 -5.53
CA LYS A 272 17.65 -6.04 -4.33
C LYS A 272 18.93 -6.12 -3.49
N LEU A 273 18.70 -6.23 -2.18
CA LEU A 273 19.64 -6.43 -1.07
C LEU A 273 20.27 -7.84 -1.11
N GLY A 274 21.60 -7.95 -1.24
CA GLY A 274 22.32 -9.23 -1.26
C GLY A 274 23.69 -9.24 -0.54
N HIS A 275 24.16 -8.08 -0.06
CA HIS A 275 25.53 -7.96 0.45
C HIS A 275 25.73 -8.59 1.85
N TYR A 276 24.70 -8.59 2.69
CA TYR A 276 24.83 -8.96 4.10
C TYR A 276 24.87 -10.48 4.37
N MET A 277 24.28 -11.31 3.50
CA MET A 277 24.24 -12.77 3.69
C MET A 277 25.55 -13.49 3.30
N LYS A 278 26.56 -12.74 2.84
CA LYS A 278 27.85 -13.26 2.38
C LYS A 278 27.75 -14.33 1.27
N ILE A 279 26.68 -14.26 0.48
CA ILE A 279 26.47 -15.11 -0.69
C ILE A 279 27.35 -14.60 -1.83
N PRO A 280 28.05 -15.46 -2.58
CA PRO A 280 28.84 -15.04 -3.73
C PRO A 280 28.01 -14.19 -4.70
N PRO A 281 28.46 -12.96 -5.07
CA PRO A 281 27.65 -12.01 -5.83
C PRO A 281 27.14 -12.55 -7.18
N ARG A 282 27.96 -13.31 -7.92
CA ARG A 282 27.56 -13.91 -9.20
C ARG A 282 26.48 -14.97 -9.04
N THR A 283 26.59 -15.82 -8.02
CA THR A 283 25.58 -16.82 -7.70
C THR A 283 24.28 -16.15 -7.27
N MET A 284 24.37 -15.08 -6.46
CA MET A 284 23.20 -14.30 -6.06
C MET A 284 22.49 -13.68 -7.28
N PHE A 285 23.25 -13.09 -8.21
CA PHE A 285 22.69 -12.53 -9.45
C PHE A 285 21.95 -13.61 -10.26
N MET A 286 22.59 -14.77 -10.52
CA MET A 286 21.95 -15.86 -11.26
C MET A 286 20.72 -16.41 -10.55
N ALA A 287 20.77 -16.57 -9.22
CA ALA A 287 19.63 -17.01 -8.43
C ALA A 287 18.46 -16.02 -8.49
N GLN A 288 18.74 -14.72 -8.50
CA GLN A 288 17.72 -13.69 -8.66
C GLN A 288 17.12 -13.72 -10.07
N VAL A 289 17.93 -13.75 -11.12
CA VAL A 289 17.44 -13.76 -12.51
C VAL A 289 16.59 -15.01 -12.77
N VAL A 290 17.12 -16.19 -12.45
CA VAL A 290 16.39 -17.46 -12.64
C VAL A 290 15.17 -17.52 -11.74
N GLY A 291 15.29 -17.10 -10.48
CA GLY A 291 14.18 -17.07 -9.53
C GLY A 291 13.04 -16.15 -9.98
N THR A 292 13.36 -14.96 -10.50
CA THR A 292 12.37 -14.02 -11.04
C THR A 292 11.70 -14.56 -12.30
N LEU A 293 12.43 -15.22 -13.20
CA LEU A 293 11.85 -15.87 -14.38
C LEU A 293 10.89 -17.00 -14.00
N ILE A 294 11.30 -17.89 -13.09
CA ILE A 294 10.44 -18.99 -12.61
C ILE A 294 9.22 -18.42 -11.91
N ALA A 295 9.40 -17.46 -11.00
CA ALA A 295 8.30 -16.82 -10.29
C ALA A 295 7.31 -16.17 -11.27
N GLY A 296 7.80 -15.44 -12.27
CA GLY A 296 6.94 -14.82 -13.30
C GLY A 296 6.11 -15.84 -14.07
N LEU A 297 6.72 -16.95 -14.51
CA LEU A 297 6.01 -18.01 -15.24
C LEU A 297 4.99 -18.74 -14.35
N VAL A 298 5.35 -19.05 -13.11
CA VAL A 298 4.46 -19.72 -12.15
C VAL A 298 3.29 -18.81 -11.79
N TYR A 299 3.53 -17.53 -11.47
CA TYR A 299 2.46 -16.57 -11.17
C TYR A 299 1.49 -16.42 -12.34
N LEU A 300 2.00 -16.29 -13.57
CA LEU A 300 1.16 -16.21 -14.76
C LEU A 300 0.32 -17.49 -14.93
N GLY A 301 0.96 -18.66 -14.84
CA GLY A 301 0.27 -19.94 -14.97
C GLY A 301 -0.82 -20.14 -13.91
N THR A 302 -0.52 -19.82 -12.65
CA THR A 302 -1.49 -19.92 -11.54
C THR A 302 -2.64 -18.93 -11.70
N ALA A 303 -2.38 -17.70 -12.14
CA ALA A 303 -3.44 -16.70 -12.37
C ALA A 303 -4.41 -17.16 -13.47
N TRP A 304 -3.88 -17.62 -14.61
CA TRP A 304 -4.71 -18.17 -15.69
C TRP A 304 -5.50 -19.42 -15.26
N TRP A 305 -4.87 -20.29 -14.48
CA TRP A 305 -5.53 -21.48 -13.95
C TRP A 305 -6.69 -21.14 -13.00
N LEU A 306 -6.48 -20.20 -12.06
CA LEU A 306 -7.51 -19.75 -11.13
C LEU A 306 -8.69 -19.11 -11.86
N MET A 307 -8.43 -18.21 -12.82
CA MET A 307 -9.48 -17.57 -13.62
C MET A 307 -10.28 -18.57 -14.46
N ALA A 308 -9.68 -19.68 -14.90
CA ALA A 308 -10.36 -20.70 -15.68
C ALA A 308 -11.15 -21.71 -14.83
N THR A 309 -10.83 -21.87 -13.54
CA THR A 309 -11.41 -22.90 -12.67
C THR A 309 -12.42 -22.37 -11.66
N ILE A 310 -12.24 -21.13 -11.17
CA ILE A 310 -13.10 -20.55 -10.15
C ILE A 310 -14.12 -19.60 -10.83
N PRO A 311 -15.42 -19.94 -10.82
CA PRO A 311 -16.44 -19.05 -11.37
C PRO A 311 -16.54 -17.77 -10.51
N ASP A 312 -16.79 -16.65 -11.18
CA ASP A 312 -17.04 -15.33 -10.56
C ASP A 312 -15.95 -14.89 -9.56
N ILE A 313 -14.70 -15.27 -9.83
CA ILE A 313 -13.55 -14.85 -9.01
C ILE A 313 -13.51 -13.33 -8.88
N CYS A 314 -13.24 -12.82 -7.67
CA CYS A 314 -13.22 -11.40 -7.34
C CYS A 314 -14.59 -10.69 -7.34
N ASP A 315 -15.70 -11.31 -7.74
CA ASP A 315 -17.04 -10.71 -7.67
C ASP A 315 -17.72 -11.02 -6.33
N THR A 316 -17.60 -10.10 -5.37
CA THR A 316 -18.15 -10.26 -4.03
C THR A 316 -19.68 -10.33 -3.97
N SER A 317 -20.39 -9.95 -5.04
CA SER A 317 -21.85 -9.99 -5.09
C SER A 317 -22.40 -11.37 -5.46
N LEU A 318 -21.64 -12.13 -6.25
CA LEU A 318 -21.97 -13.47 -6.71
C LEU A 318 -21.33 -14.56 -5.85
N LEU A 319 -20.21 -14.24 -5.18
CA LEU A 319 -19.50 -15.18 -4.33
C LEU A 319 -20.27 -15.47 -3.02
N PRO A 320 -20.12 -16.69 -2.47
CA PRO A 320 -20.60 -17.01 -1.14
C PRO A 320 -19.99 -16.05 -0.08
N PRO A 321 -20.73 -15.68 0.98
CA PRO A 321 -20.25 -14.74 2.01
C PRO A 321 -18.92 -15.12 2.67
N ASN A 322 -18.60 -16.42 2.71
CA ASN A 322 -17.38 -16.96 3.32
C ASN A 322 -16.31 -17.33 2.29
N SER A 323 -16.44 -16.87 1.05
CA SER A 323 -15.46 -17.15 -0.01
C SER A 323 -14.15 -16.40 0.25
N PRO A 324 -12.99 -17.06 0.15
CA PRO A 324 -11.69 -16.39 0.26
C PRO A 324 -11.30 -15.62 -1.00
N TRP A 325 -12.03 -15.77 -2.11
CA TRP A 325 -11.65 -15.28 -3.44
C TRP A 325 -12.14 -13.86 -3.75
N THR A 326 -11.94 -12.93 -2.82
CA THR A 326 -12.47 -11.55 -2.92
C THR A 326 -11.53 -10.56 -3.62
N CYS A 327 -10.26 -10.92 -3.85
CA CYS A 327 -9.25 -10.14 -4.58
C CYS A 327 -9.17 -8.63 -4.23
N PRO A 328 -9.04 -8.26 -2.95
CA PRO A 328 -9.14 -6.85 -2.54
C PRO A 328 -8.02 -5.98 -3.11
N SER A 329 -6.82 -6.54 -3.31
CA SER A 329 -5.70 -5.81 -3.92
C SER A 329 -5.95 -5.49 -5.40
N ASP A 330 -6.55 -6.43 -6.14
CA ASP A 330 -6.86 -6.25 -7.56
C ASP A 330 -8.04 -5.29 -7.74
N HIS A 331 -9.03 -5.32 -6.84
CA HIS A 331 -10.14 -4.37 -6.82
C HIS A 331 -9.65 -2.92 -6.64
N VAL A 332 -8.81 -2.66 -5.62
CA VAL A 332 -8.20 -1.32 -5.42
C VAL A 332 -7.30 -0.93 -6.59
N PHE A 333 -6.61 -1.88 -7.20
CA PHE A 333 -5.78 -1.62 -8.36
C PHE A 333 -6.60 -1.21 -9.59
N TYR A 334 -7.75 -1.86 -9.81
CA TYR A 334 -8.72 -1.50 -10.84
C TYR A 334 -9.34 -0.12 -10.58
N ASP A 335 -9.81 0.14 -9.36
CA ASP A 335 -10.41 1.44 -9.00
C ASP A 335 -9.41 2.59 -9.13
N ALA A 336 -8.14 2.38 -8.76
CA ALA A 336 -7.08 3.34 -8.99
C ALA A 336 -6.91 3.66 -10.48
N SER A 337 -7.01 2.68 -11.37
CA SER A 337 -6.93 2.89 -12.83
C SER A 337 -8.07 3.76 -13.37
N VAL A 338 -9.26 3.66 -12.77
CA VAL A 338 -10.43 4.47 -13.12
C VAL A 338 -10.24 5.91 -12.66
N ILE A 339 -9.79 6.09 -11.41
CA ILE A 339 -9.52 7.41 -10.82
C ILE A 339 -8.42 8.15 -11.57
N TRP A 340 -7.25 7.53 -11.71
CA TRP A 340 -6.06 8.19 -12.23
C TRP A 340 -5.92 8.12 -13.74
N GLY A 341 -6.36 7.03 -14.36
CA GLY A 341 -6.18 6.76 -15.79
C GLY A 341 -7.38 7.16 -16.63
N LEU A 342 -8.56 6.58 -16.34
CA LEU A 342 -9.77 6.79 -17.15
C LEU A 342 -10.32 8.21 -16.98
N ILE A 343 -10.73 8.61 -15.77
CA ILE A 343 -11.29 9.94 -15.50
C ILE A 343 -10.19 10.99 -15.54
N GLY A 344 -9.06 10.66 -14.91
CA GLY A 344 -7.85 11.45 -14.84
C GLY A 344 -7.83 12.43 -13.66
N PRO A 345 -6.63 12.79 -13.16
CA PRO A 345 -6.47 13.66 -12.02
C PRO A 345 -7.06 15.06 -12.24
N ARG A 346 -7.12 15.55 -13.49
CA ARG A 346 -7.72 16.86 -13.82
C ARG A 346 -9.21 16.95 -13.45
N ARG A 347 -9.95 15.85 -13.56
CA ARG A 347 -11.41 15.78 -13.28
C ARG A 347 -11.75 15.31 -11.87
N ILE A 348 -10.77 14.84 -11.10
CA ILE A 348 -10.98 14.44 -9.69
C ILE A 348 -10.33 15.42 -8.73
N PHE A 349 -9.03 15.67 -8.91
CA PHE A 349 -8.22 16.53 -8.04
C PHE A 349 -7.89 17.88 -8.70
N GLY A 350 -8.18 18.08 -9.97
CA GLY A 350 -7.90 19.32 -10.69
C GLY A 350 -9.03 20.34 -10.62
N GLU A 351 -9.02 21.29 -11.55
CA GLU A 351 -9.99 22.39 -11.62
C GLU A 351 -11.43 21.94 -11.88
N LEU A 352 -11.59 20.78 -12.53
CA LEU A 352 -12.89 20.22 -12.89
C LEU A 352 -13.44 19.25 -11.85
N GLY A 353 -12.69 18.99 -10.77
CA GLY A 353 -12.97 17.91 -9.84
C GLY A 353 -13.41 18.35 -8.44
N THR A 354 -14.10 17.43 -7.76
CA THR A 354 -14.65 17.64 -6.41
C THR A 354 -13.56 17.70 -5.32
N TYR A 355 -12.40 17.08 -5.56
CA TYR A 355 -11.35 16.86 -4.55
C TYR A 355 -10.13 17.79 -4.70
N LYS A 356 -10.31 18.98 -5.30
CA LYS A 356 -9.22 19.94 -5.55
C LYS A 356 -8.39 20.30 -4.31
N ALA A 357 -9.04 20.39 -3.15
CA ALA A 357 -8.38 20.77 -1.91
C ALA A 357 -7.35 19.73 -1.42
N ILE A 358 -7.43 18.48 -1.89
CA ILE A 358 -6.50 17.41 -1.49
C ILE A 358 -5.08 17.68 -1.99
N ASN A 359 -4.89 18.43 -3.08
CA ASN A 359 -3.54 18.80 -3.54
C ASN A 359 -2.75 19.64 -2.51
N TRP A 360 -3.42 20.33 -1.57
CA TRP A 360 -2.72 21.07 -0.51
C TRP A 360 -1.92 20.16 0.43
N PHE A 361 -2.21 18.86 0.43
CA PHE A 361 -1.42 17.88 1.17
C PHE A 361 0.02 17.79 0.66
N PHE A 362 0.30 18.05 -0.62
CA PHE A 362 1.68 18.14 -1.12
C PHE A 362 2.48 19.21 -0.35
N LEU A 363 1.87 20.38 -0.12
CA LEU A 363 2.50 21.46 0.63
C LEU A 363 2.62 21.10 2.12
N ALA A 364 1.57 20.55 2.72
CA ALA A 364 1.60 20.12 4.12
C ALA A 364 2.71 19.07 4.36
N GLY A 365 2.87 18.13 3.43
CA GLY A 365 3.94 17.13 3.43
C GLY A 365 5.34 17.71 3.25
N ALA A 366 5.50 18.77 2.46
CA ALA A 366 6.80 19.45 2.32
C ALA A 366 7.17 20.24 3.59
N ILE A 367 6.19 20.79 4.31
CA ILE A 367 6.41 21.59 5.52
C ILE A 367 6.64 20.71 6.75
N SER A 368 6.01 19.54 6.84
CA SER A 368 6.06 18.71 8.06
C SER A 368 7.47 18.31 8.52
N PRO A 369 8.43 17.92 7.64
CA PRO A 369 9.78 17.57 8.09
C PRO A 369 10.59 18.79 8.51
N LEU A 370 10.28 19.98 7.96
CA LEU A 370 10.90 21.24 8.37
C LEU A 370 10.55 21.57 9.83
N LEU A 371 9.30 21.32 10.24
CA LEU A 371 8.87 21.52 11.62
C LEU A 371 9.63 20.62 12.60
N VAL A 372 9.80 19.34 12.27
CA VAL A 372 10.59 18.41 13.10
C VAL A 372 12.06 18.79 13.12
N TRP A 373 12.62 19.17 11.97
CA TRP A 373 14.00 19.61 11.87
C TRP A 373 14.27 20.85 12.73
N PHE A 374 13.37 21.84 12.69
CA PHE A 374 13.46 23.02 13.54
C PHE A 374 13.31 22.67 15.02
N ALA A 375 12.34 21.82 15.38
CA ALA A 375 12.17 21.36 16.76
C ALA A 375 13.41 20.62 17.28
N HIS A 376 14.04 19.78 16.45
CA HIS A 376 15.28 19.08 16.77
C HIS A 376 16.45 20.05 17.02
N LYS A 377 16.52 21.16 16.26
CA LYS A 377 17.53 22.21 16.43
C LYS A 377 17.33 23.05 17.70
N VAL A 378 16.08 23.37 18.03
CA VAL A 378 15.75 24.20 19.21
C VAL A 378 15.86 23.39 20.50
N PHE A 379 15.49 22.10 20.48
CA PHE A 379 15.49 21.22 21.65
C PHE A 379 16.52 20.08 21.53
N PRO A 380 17.83 20.37 21.47
CA PRO A 380 18.86 19.34 21.29
C PRO A 380 18.95 18.35 22.47
N GLN A 381 18.40 18.71 23.64
CA GLN A 381 18.36 17.84 24.82
C GLN A 381 17.42 16.63 24.63
N HIS A 382 16.39 16.76 23.79
CA HIS A 382 15.37 15.73 23.57
C HIS A 382 15.71 14.86 22.35
N LYS A 383 16.56 13.85 22.55
CA LYS A 383 17.03 12.94 21.50
C LYS A 383 15.91 12.19 20.76
N TRP A 384 14.75 12.00 21.39
CA TRP A 384 13.60 11.31 20.78
C TRP A 384 12.98 12.08 19.61
N ILE A 385 13.12 13.41 19.56
CA ILE A 385 12.60 14.23 18.45
C ILE A 385 13.30 13.88 17.13
N GLY A 386 14.58 13.50 17.19
CA GLY A 386 15.34 13.04 16.03
C GLY A 386 14.91 11.67 15.50
N LEU A 387 14.09 10.92 16.25
CA LEU A 387 13.53 9.63 15.83
C LEU A 387 12.16 9.78 15.13
N ILE A 388 11.62 10.99 15.07
CA ILE A 388 10.36 11.27 14.37
C ILE A 388 10.63 11.29 12.87
N ASN A 389 10.17 10.24 12.19
CA ASN A 389 10.26 10.14 10.74
C ASN A 389 8.92 10.54 10.13
N MET A 390 8.80 11.82 9.75
CA MET A 390 7.58 12.39 9.17
C MET A 390 7.08 11.63 7.92
N PRO A 391 7.94 11.24 6.97
CA PRO A 391 7.52 10.38 5.86
C PRO A 391 6.81 9.10 6.28
N VAL A 392 7.32 8.40 7.30
CA VAL A 392 6.74 7.13 7.79
C VAL A 392 5.48 7.38 8.62
N LEU A 393 5.45 8.46 9.41
CA LEU A 393 4.28 8.84 10.20
C LEU A 393 3.13 9.26 9.29
N ILE A 394 3.38 10.13 8.31
CA ILE A 394 2.37 10.56 7.36
C ILE A 394 1.99 9.39 6.47
N GLY A 395 2.95 8.70 5.87
CA GLY A 395 2.70 7.55 5.00
C GLY A 395 2.21 6.28 5.69
N ALA A 396 1.84 6.33 6.98
CA ALA A 396 1.49 5.15 7.76
C ALA A 396 0.38 4.33 7.09
N THR A 397 -0.67 4.98 6.58
CA THR A 397 -1.84 4.30 5.99
C THR A 397 -1.70 4.06 4.48
N SER A 398 -0.49 3.99 3.92
CA SER A 398 -0.29 3.90 2.46
C SER A 398 -0.87 2.63 1.83
N SER A 399 -0.95 1.53 2.60
CA SER A 399 -1.52 0.26 2.15
C SER A 399 -3.03 0.15 2.42
N MET A 400 -3.67 1.22 2.92
CA MET A 400 -5.11 1.26 3.21
C MET A 400 -5.84 2.13 2.18
N PRO A 401 -6.88 1.62 1.52
CA PRO A 401 -7.19 0.20 1.27
C PRO A 401 -6.13 -0.48 0.36
N PRO A 402 -6.05 -1.82 0.25
CA PRO A 402 -7.00 -2.85 0.73
C PRO A 402 -6.83 -3.25 2.21
N ALA A 403 -5.77 -2.82 2.88
CA ALA A 403 -5.60 -3.12 4.29
C ALA A 403 -6.66 -2.42 5.13
N THR A 404 -7.15 -3.11 6.17
CA THR A 404 -8.22 -2.62 7.05
C THR A 404 -7.67 -2.24 8.43
N ALA A 405 -8.50 -1.60 9.25
CA ALA A 405 -8.08 -1.09 10.56
C ALA A 405 -7.52 -2.20 11.46
N VAL A 406 -8.08 -3.41 11.39
CA VAL A 406 -7.62 -4.56 12.18
C VAL A 406 -6.20 -5.02 11.82
N ASN A 407 -5.79 -4.90 10.56
CA ASN A 407 -4.43 -5.23 10.15
C ASN A 407 -3.42 -4.33 10.88
N TYR A 408 -3.74 -3.03 10.96
CA TYR A 408 -2.88 -2.03 11.59
C TYR A 408 -2.88 -2.12 13.10
N SER A 409 -4.06 -2.24 13.73
CA SER A 409 -4.15 -2.38 15.19
C SER A 409 -3.37 -3.61 15.67
N SER A 410 -3.54 -4.75 14.99
CA SER A 410 -2.86 -6.00 15.32
C SER A 410 -1.35 -5.92 15.09
N TRP A 411 -0.91 -5.32 13.98
CA TRP A 411 0.51 -5.10 13.70
C TRP A 411 1.18 -4.21 14.75
N ILE A 412 0.51 -3.12 15.18
CA ILE A 412 1.00 -2.21 16.22
C ILE A 412 1.10 -2.95 17.57
N ILE A 413 0.09 -3.73 17.95
CA ILE A 413 0.09 -4.49 19.21
C ILE A 413 1.25 -5.48 19.25
N VAL A 414 1.43 -6.30 18.19
CA VAL A 414 2.53 -7.27 18.12
C VAL A 414 3.88 -6.56 18.11
N GLY A 415 4.01 -5.45 17.36
CA GLY A 415 5.21 -4.63 17.32
C GLY A 415 5.56 -4.02 18.69
N PHE A 416 4.57 -3.59 19.47
CA PHE A 416 4.77 -3.10 20.84
C PHE A 416 5.17 -4.21 21.80
N LEU A 417 4.47 -5.34 21.77
CA LEU A 417 4.78 -6.47 22.64
C LEU A 417 6.20 -6.99 22.39
N SER A 418 6.59 -7.19 21.13
CA SER A 418 7.94 -7.66 20.82
C SER A 418 9.00 -6.57 20.96
N GLY A 419 8.82 -5.45 20.25
CA GLY A 419 9.83 -4.41 20.07
C GLY A 419 10.06 -3.52 21.29
N PHE A 420 9.05 -3.35 22.16
CA PHE A 420 9.18 -2.57 23.39
C PHE A 420 9.23 -3.45 24.64
N LEU A 421 8.22 -4.31 24.84
CA LEU A 421 8.08 -5.05 26.09
C LEU A 421 9.09 -6.20 26.19
N VAL A 422 9.08 -7.15 25.25
CA VAL A 422 10.02 -8.29 25.27
C VAL A 422 11.45 -7.82 25.12
N TYR A 423 11.72 -6.82 24.28
CA TYR A 423 13.05 -6.23 24.16
C TYR A 423 13.56 -5.65 25.50
N ARG A 424 12.71 -4.94 26.25
CA ARG A 424 13.08 -4.31 27.53
C ARG A 424 13.24 -5.29 28.69
N TYR A 425 12.37 -6.30 28.79
CA TYR A 425 12.40 -7.25 29.91
C TYR A 425 13.25 -8.49 29.64
N ARG A 426 13.43 -8.89 28.37
CA ARG A 426 14.11 -10.14 27.95
C ARG A 426 14.98 -9.95 26.70
N GLN A 427 15.87 -8.94 26.74
CA GLN A 427 16.71 -8.54 25.59
C GLN A 427 17.50 -9.69 24.95
N GLN A 428 18.18 -10.54 25.74
CA GLN A 428 18.99 -11.65 25.21
C GLN A 428 18.16 -12.68 24.43
N TRP A 429 16.93 -12.95 24.90
CA TRP A 429 16.03 -13.87 24.22
C TRP A 429 15.54 -13.26 22.90
N TRP A 430 15.17 -11.98 22.92
CA TRP A 430 14.71 -11.25 21.74
C TRP A 430 15.77 -11.24 20.64
N GLN A 431 17.01 -10.86 20.96
CA GLN A 431 18.10 -10.77 19.98
C GLN A 431 18.39 -12.12 19.29
N ARG A 432 18.22 -13.24 20.01
CA ARG A 432 18.50 -14.57 19.48
C ARG A 432 17.35 -15.17 18.67
N HIS A 433 16.11 -14.95 19.08
CA HIS A 433 14.96 -15.69 18.53
C HIS A 433 13.98 -14.85 17.72
N ASN A 434 13.95 -13.52 17.88
CA ASN A 434 12.90 -12.69 17.28
C ASN A 434 12.85 -12.80 15.74
N TYR A 435 14.00 -12.72 15.06
CA TYR A 435 14.06 -12.86 13.61
C TYR A 435 13.77 -14.29 13.13
N VAL A 436 14.19 -15.31 13.89
CA VAL A 436 13.89 -16.71 13.58
C VAL A 436 12.40 -16.99 13.74
N LEU A 437 11.77 -16.45 14.80
CA LEU A 437 10.34 -16.54 15.05
C LEU A 437 9.55 -15.87 13.91
N SER A 438 9.96 -14.67 13.49
CA SER A 438 9.35 -13.99 12.35
C SER A 438 9.40 -14.86 11.09
N GLY A 439 10.58 -15.36 10.73
CA GLY A 439 10.73 -16.20 9.54
C GLY A 439 9.94 -17.52 9.63
N ALA A 440 9.85 -18.12 10.81
CA ALA A 440 9.07 -19.33 11.04
C ALA A 440 7.56 -19.08 10.91
N LEU A 441 7.05 -17.93 11.38
CA LEU A 441 5.64 -17.57 11.24
C LEU A 441 5.29 -17.26 9.77
N ASP A 442 6.15 -16.55 9.05
CA ASP A 442 5.95 -16.25 7.63
C ASP A 442 5.97 -17.53 6.77
N ALA A 443 6.97 -18.40 6.98
CA ALA A 443 7.07 -19.68 6.27
C ALA A 443 5.94 -20.64 6.65
N GLY A 444 5.57 -20.68 7.93
CA GLY A 444 4.45 -21.49 8.44
C GLY A 444 3.12 -21.07 7.81
N LEU A 445 2.86 -19.76 7.70
CA LEU A 445 1.68 -19.22 7.03
C LEU A 445 1.64 -19.64 5.56
N ALA A 446 2.76 -19.48 4.82
CA ALA A 446 2.82 -19.84 3.41
C ALA A 446 2.57 -21.35 3.18
N PHE A 447 3.22 -22.21 3.98
CA PHE A 447 3.05 -23.66 3.89
C PHE A 447 1.61 -24.09 4.24
N MET A 448 1.07 -23.56 5.34
CA MET A 448 -0.30 -23.86 5.76
C MET A 448 -1.33 -23.35 4.76
N GLY A 449 -1.10 -22.19 4.13
CA GLY A 449 -1.98 -21.66 3.08
C GLY A 449 -2.10 -22.62 1.89
N VAL A 450 -0.96 -23.13 1.39
CA VAL A 450 -0.95 -24.12 0.30
C VAL A 450 -1.59 -25.44 0.73
N LEU A 451 -1.28 -25.93 1.93
CA LEU A 451 -1.85 -27.16 2.46
C LEU A 451 -3.39 -27.06 2.58
N LEU A 452 -3.90 -25.97 3.14
CA LEU A 452 -5.34 -25.73 3.29
C LEU A 452 -6.03 -25.61 1.93
N TYR A 453 -5.40 -24.94 0.96
CA TYR A 453 -5.93 -24.86 -0.40
C TYR A 453 -6.04 -26.24 -1.05
N LEU A 454 -4.98 -27.06 -0.97
CA LEU A 454 -4.97 -28.40 -1.60
C LEU A 454 -5.91 -29.39 -0.90
N CYS A 455 -6.01 -29.34 0.44
CA CYS A 455 -6.81 -30.32 1.19
C CYS A 455 -8.29 -29.94 1.35
N LEU A 456 -8.61 -28.64 1.46
CA LEU A 456 -9.97 -28.16 1.73
C LEU A 456 -10.51 -27.31 0.58
N GLY A 457 -9.68 -26.40 0.05
CA GLY A 457 -10.08 -25.46 -1.00
C GLY A 457 -10.50 -26.14 -2.30
N LEU A 458 -9.69 -27.07 -2.81
CA LEU A 458 -9.98 -27.81 -4.05
C LEU A 458 -11.20 -28.74 -3.94
N GLU A 459 -11.42 -29.33 -2.76
CA GLU A 459 -12.56 -30.21 -2.50
C GLU A 459 -13.85 -29.42 -2.16
N GLY A 460 -13.78 -28.08 -2.14
CA GLY A 460 -14.93 -27.21 -1.82
C GLY A 460 -15.41 -27.32 -0.37
N ILE A 461 -14.57 -27.81 0.55
CA ILE A 461 -14.95 -28.04 1.95
C ILE A 461 -14.78 -26.74 2.74
N SER A 462 -15.89 -26.08 3.07
CA SER A 462 -15.89 -24.91 3.96
C SER A 462 -16.21 -25.31 5.40
N LEU A 463 -15.35 -24.91 6.35
CA LEU A 463 -15.59 -25.09 7.79
C LEU A 463 -16.26 -23.84 8.40
N SER A 464 -17.47 -23.98 8.91
CA SER A 464 -18.17 -22.94 9.67
C SER A 464 -17.91 -23.10 11.17
N TRP A 465 -17.32 -22.10 11.81
CA TRP A 465 -17.09 -22.04 13.26
C TRP A 465 -17.23 -20.59 13.76
N TRP A 466 -17.07 -20.34 15.06
CA TRP A 466 -17.27 -19.01 15.66
C TRP A 466 -16.36 -17.91 15.07
N GLY A 467 -15.24 -18.27 14.44
CA GLY A 467 -14.35 -17.35 13.72
C GLY A 467 -14.52 -17.38 12.20
N SER A 468 -15.66 -17.85 11.68
CA SER A 468 -16.00 -17.77 10.26
C SER A 468 -16.72 -16.47 9.90
N ASP A 469 -17.45 -15.86 10.84
CA ASP A 469 -17.98 -14.51 10.65
C ASP A 469 -16.85 -13.50 10.81
N LEU A 470 -16.46 -12.89 9.68
CA LEU A 470 -15.24 -12.10 9.57
C LEU A 470 -15.23 -10.84 10.45
N ASP A 471 -16.40 -10.23 10.73
CA ASP A 471 -16.48 -9.02 11.59
C ASP A 471 -17.83 -8.85 12.31
N GLY A 472 -18.90 -9.49 11.84
CA GLY A 472 -20.24 -9.45 12.45
C GLY A 472 -20.91 -8.06 12.47
N CYS A 473 -20.34 -7.04 11.82
CA CYS A 473 -20.79 -5.65 11.86
C CYS A 473 -21.43 -5.20 10.54
N PRO A 474 -22.67 -5.60 10.20
CA PRO A 474 -23.29 -5.26 8.91
C PRO A 474 -23.61 -3.76 8.76
N LEU A 475 -23.81 -3.03 9.85
CA LEU A 475 -24.15 -1.59 9.80
C LEU A 475 -22.90 -0.70 9.61
N ALA A 476 -21.69 -1.23 9.74
CA ALA A 476 -20.47 -0.43 9.61
C ALA A 476 -20.30 0.16 8.20
N SER A 477 -20.77 -0.54 7.17
CA SER A 477 -20.75 -0.08 5.78
C SER A 477 -21.90 0.88 5.44
N CYS A 478 -22.81 1.18 6.38
CA CYS A 478 -23.98 2.01 6.07
C CYS A 478 -23.66 3.50 6.04
N PRO A 479 -24.20 4.27 5.06
CA PRO A 479 -24.10 5.72 5.07
C PRO A 479 -24.92 6.34 6.21
N THR A 480 -24.64 7.60 6.56
CA THR A 480 -25.32 8.33 7.65
C THR A 480 -26.06 9.59 7.19
N ALA A 481 -26.06 9.87 5.88
CA ALA A 481 -26.80 10.98 5.31
C ALA A 481 -28.31 10.68 5.27
N LYS A 482 -29.12 11.72 5.53
CA LYS A 482 -30.58 11.64 5.47
C LYS A 482 -31.06 11.41 4.04
N GLY A 483 -32.03 10.52 3.89
CA GLY A 483 -32.66 10.21 2.59
C GLY A 483 -31.82 9.38 1.61
N VAL A 484 -30.67 8.84 2.03
CA VAL A 484 -29.88 7.90 1.21
C VAL A 484 -30.40 6.49 1.45
N LEU A 485 -30.84 5.83 0.37
CA LEU A 485 -31.38 4.47 0.40
C LEU A 485 -30.29 3.50 -0.05
N VAL A 486 -29.74 2.74 0.89
CA VAL A 486 -28.86 1.60 0.60
C VAL A 486 -29.53 0.36 1.17
N GLU A 487 -29.59 -0.71 0.38
CA GLU A 487 -30.21 -1.97 0.78
C GLU A 487 -29.51 -2.53 2.04
N GLY A 488 -30.29 -2.94 3.04
CA GLY A 488 -29.77 -3.45 4.32
C GLY A 488 -29.38 -2.36 5.35
N CYS A 489 -29.50 -1.08 5.03
CA CYS A 489 -29.16 0.03 5.92
C CYS A 489 -30.38 0.79 6.47
N PRO A 490 -30.30 1.33 7.71
CA PRO A 490 -31.36 2.17 8.26
C PRO A 490 -31.43 3.52 7.55
N ILE A 491 -32.66 4.01 7.34
CA ILE A 491 -32.93 5.32 6.72
C ILE A 491 -32.96 6.38 7.83
N PHE A 492 -32.23 7.49 7.63
CA PHE A 492 -32.09 8.61 8.58
C PHE A 492 -32.88 9.86 8.20
#